data_AF-A0A3A5Q574-F1
#
_entry.id   AF-A0A3A5Q574-F1
#
_cell.length_a   1.000
_cell.length_b   1.000
_cell.length_c   1.000
_cell.angle_alpha   90.00
_cell.angle_beta   90.00
_cell.angle_gamma   90.00
#
_symmetry.space_group_name_H-M   'P 1'
#
loop_
_entity.id
_entity.type
_entity.pdbx_description
1 polymer ?
#
loop_
_entity_poly.entity_id
_entity_poly.type
_entity_poly.pdbx_seq_one_letter_code
_entity_poly.pdbx_strand_id
1 'polypeptide(L)'
;MKRSLIRWTAASLVAASFGLALGGCGSKDKTTSSSEKASSSKVEKKPKASLNKKATASSSQAKENTTPSSQASNPSASTEPNKTEDTSSTDQAVVPAGLVGTWVGSSPQADSIKMTIEANGDITTVVSFKNDSEPTRTATYTARAIQASGNVYYWESEGLNGADALLPGITGLGVANFRFKPGFILEEGHYTPIAFTTDINTEFDYSNYRDFHFSLTKEQ
;
A
#
# COMPACT_ATOMS: atom_id res chain seq x y z
N MET A 1 -49.02 -26.05 -10.10
CA MET A 1 -48.15 -26.79 -9.15
C MET A 1 -47.85 -25.90 -7.96
N LYS A 2 -47.66 -26.52 -6.79
CA LYS A 2 -47.81 -25.91 -5.46
C LYS A 2 -46.54 -25.17 -4.98
N ARG A 3 -46.76 -23.95 -4.46
CA ARG A 3 -46.33 -23.34 -3.18
C ARG A 3 -44.87 -23.51 -2.72
N SER A 4 -44.24 -22.39 -2.32
CA SER A 4 -44.08 -22.05 -0.90
C SER A 4 -43.50 -20.63 -0.73
N LEU A 5 -44.15 -19.80 0.09
CA LEU A 5 -43.65 -18.52 0.61
C LEU A 5 -43.41 -18.74 2.11
N ILE A 6 -42.17 -18.58 2.56
CA ILE A 6 -41.82 -18.72 3.97
C ILE A 6 -41.99 -17.35 4.64
N ARG A 7 -42.95 -17.28 5.57
CA ARG A 7 -43.13 -16.20 6.53
C ARG A 7 -42.27 -16.50 7.76
N TRP A 8 -41.47 -15.54 8.20
CA TRP A 8 -40.88 -15.59 9.54
C TRP A 8 -41.48 -14.48 10.38
N THR A 9 -42.23 -14.90 11.40
CA THR A 9 -42.71 -14.08 12.50
C THR A 9 -42.04 -14.58 13.76
N ALA A 10 -41.27 -13.73 14.42
CA ALA A 10 -40.99 -13.89 15.84
C ALA A 10 -40.88 -12.50 16.47
N ALA A 11 -41.97 -12.10 17.11
CA ALA A 11 -41.99 -11.06 18.11
C ALA A 11 -41.29 -11.58 19.37
N SER A 12 -40.49 -10.75 20.04
CA SER A 12 -40.21 -10.92 21.46
C SER A 12 -40.05 -9.56 22.12
N LEU A 13 -40.72 -9.47 23.28
CA LEU A 13 -41.08 -8.28 24.01
C LEU A 13 -39.90 -7.56 24.69
N VAL A 14 -40.08 -6.25 24.83
CA VAL A 14 -39.39 -5.35 25.75
C VAL A 14 -39.67 -5.74 27.21
N ALA A 15 -38.65 -5.71 28.07
CA ALA A 15 -38.81 -5.47 29.49
C ALA A 15 -37.75 -4.47 29.98
N ALA A 16 -38.20 -3.29 30.36
CA ALA A 16 -37.43 -2.27 31.06
C ALA A 16 -37.39 -2.58 32.56
N SER A 17 -36.25 -2.37 33.20
CA SER A 17 -36.22 -2.03 34.63
C SER A 17 -34.98 -1.21 34.98
N PHE A 18 -35.29 -0.05 35.57
CA PHE A 18 -34.44 0.91 36.25
C PHE A 18 -33.58 0.31 37.36
N GLY A 19 -32.41 0.91 37.59
CA GLY A 19 -31.60 0.75 38.80
C GLY A 19 -30.72 1.97 39.06
N LEU A 20 -31.33 3.05 39.58
CA LEU A 20 -30.62 4.12 40.27
C LEU A 20 -30.33 3.66 41.71
N ALA A 21 -29.06 3.67 42.11
CA ALA A 21 -28.68 3.64 43.52
C ALA A 21 -27.73 4.81 43.80
N LEU A 22 -28.27 5.86 44.41
CA LEU A 22 -27.56 6.87 45.19
C LEU A 22 -27.44 6.34 46.63
N GLY A 23 -26.24 6.39 47.20
CA GLY A 23 -26.05 6.20 48.65
C GLY A 23 -24.68 5.64 49.00
N GLY A 24 -23.81 6.49 49.57
CA GLY A 24 -22.52 6.06 50.11
C GLY A 24 -21.59 7.21 50.49
N CYS A 25 -22.03 8.07 51.40
CA CYS A 25 -21.19 9.06 52.09
C CYS A 25 -20.18 8.32 52.99
N GLY A 26 -18.88 8.62 52.83
CA GLY A 26 -17.81 8.09 53.67
C GLY A 26 -16.62 9.03 53.65
N SER A 27 -16.66 10.04 54.52
CA SER A 27 -15.52 10.91 54.83
C SER A 27 -14.42 10.14 55.55
N LYS A 28 -13.18 10.26 55.08
CA LYS A 28 -12.00 10.51 55.94
C LYS A 28 -10.81 11.00 55.11
N ASP A 29 -10.60 12.30 55.21
CA ASP A 29 -9.36 13.08 55.27
C ASP A 29 -8.05 12.47 54.76
N LYS A 30 -7.50 13.11 53.72
CA LYS A 30 -6.15 13.68 53.81
C LYS A 30 -6.03 14.96 52.96
N THR A 31 -5.94 16.08 53.67
CA THR A 31 -5.71 17.45 53.22
C THR A 31 -4.31 17.64 52.61
N THR A 32 -4.20 18.71 51.80
CA THR A 32 -2.99 19.52 51.51
C THR A 32 -2.18 18.98 50.32
N SER A 33 -1.88 19.71 49.25
CA SER A 33 -2.03 21.13 48.91
C SER A 33 -1.73 21.30 47.41
N SER A 34 -2.40 22.27 46.81
CA SER A 34 -2.05 22.94 45.56
C SER A 34 -0.57 23.32 45.46
N SER A 35 -0.02 23.27 44.24
CA SER A 35 0.68 24.44 43.70
C SER A 35 0.74 24.35 42.18
N GLU A 36 0.15 25.37 41.57
CA GLU A 36 0.43 25.84 40.23
C GLU A 36 1.92 26.19 40.13
N LYS A 37 2.55 25.91 38.99
CA LYS A 37 3.53 26.85 38.45
C LYS A 37 3.61 26.75 36.93
N ALA A 38 2.94 27.69 36.29
CA ALA A 38 3.35 28.21 35.00
C ALA A 38 4.83 28.65 35.06
N SER A 39 5.56 28.43 33.98
CA SER A 39 6.73 29.26 33.66
C SER A 39 6.72 29.54 32.17
N SER A 40 5.90 30.54 31.83
CA SER A 40 6.18 31.46 30.74
C SER A 40 7.28 32.42 31.19
N SER A 41 8.42 32.41 30.52
CA SER A 41 9.26 33.61 30.40
C SER A 41 9.39 33.95 28.91
N LYS A 42 8.66 35.00 28.55
CA LYS A 42 8.86 35.82 27.35
C LYS A 42 9.91 36.88 27.70
N VAL A 43 10.37 37.60 26.66
CA VAL A 43 11.15 38.86 26.65
C VAL A 43 12.66 38.54 26.47
N GLU A 44 13.36 38.90 25.39
CA GLU A 44 13.45 40.19 24.69
C GLU A 44 13.64 40.12 23.15
N LYS A 45 13.34 41.28 22.52
CA LYS A 45 13.36 41.59 21.08
C LYS A 45 14.70 42.21 20.64
N LYS A 46 15.13 41.82 19.42
CA LYS A 46 15.70 42.65 18.32
C LYS A 46 17.12 43.27 18.50
N PRO A 47 17.78 43.81 17.43
CA PRO A 47 17.64 43.64 15.95
C PRO A 47 19.00 43.57 15.17
N LYS A 48 18.90 43.54 13.82
CA LYS A 48 19.92 43.95 12.80
C LYS A 48 21.05 42.94 12.53
N ALA A 49 21.56 42.73 11.32
CA ALA A 49 21.27 43.27 9.99
C ALA A 49 22.04 42.47 8.91
N SER A 50 21.68 42.74 7.65
CA SER A 50 22.51 42.79 6.43
C SER A 50 23.01 41.46 5.83
N LEU A 51 22.52 41.05 4.66
CA LEU A 51 22.93 41.54 3.31
C LEU A 51 24.44 41.46 3.09
N ASN A 52 24.85 40.48 2.26
CA ASN A 52 25.77 40.67 1.13
C ASN A 52 25.41 39.61 0.08
N LYS A 53 24.82 39.97 -1.07
CA LYS A 53 25.41 40.52 -2.32
C LYS A 53 26.46 39.58 -2.95
N LYS A 54 26.14 39.02 -4.13
CA LYS A 54 26.49 39.53 -5.49
C LYS A 54 27.80 38.84 -5.94
N ALA A 55 27.98 38.29 -7.14
CA ALA A 55 27.72 38.73 -8.52
C ALA A 55 27.60 37.46 -9.42
N THR A 56 26.77 37.34 -10.45
CA THR A 56 26.72 38.04 -11.77
C THR A 56 27.92 37.76 -12.70
N ALA A 57 27.62 37.19 -13.87
CA ALA A 57 28.09 37.50 -15.25
C ALA A 57 28.30 36.18 -16.05
N SER A 58 27.48 35.90 -17.09
CA SER A 58 27.73 36.17 -18.54
C SER A 58 28.86 35.32 -19.13
N SER A 59 28.83 34.74 -20.34
CA SER A 59 27.98 34.86 -21.52
C SER A 59 28.54 33.92 -22.62
N SER A 60 27.66 33.45 -23.50
CA SER A 60 27.84 33.20 -24.95
C SER A 60 29.07 32.44 -25.49
N GLN A 61 28.82 31.42 -26.34
CA GLN A 61 29.10 31.48 -27.79
C GLN A 61 28.66 30.20 -28.54
N ALA A 62 28.17 30.43 -29.75
CA ALA A 62 27.73 29.47 -30.74
C ALA A 62 28.90 28.76 -31.46
N LYS A 63 28.64 27.58 -32.06
CA LYS A 63 29.08 27.31 -33.43
C LYS A 63 28.36 26.13 -34.08
N GLU A 64 27.79 26.49 -35.23
CA GLU A 64 27.35 25.72 -36.39
C GLU A 64 28.49 24.91 -37.05
N ASN A 65 28.11 23.79 -37.70
CA ASN A 65 28.75 23.00 -38.78
C ASN A 65 28.47 21.49 -38.53
N THR A 66 28.13 20.59 -39.47
CA THR A 66 28.14 20.55 -40.93
C THR A 66 27.34 19.31 -41.37
N THR A 67 26.52 19.43 -42.41
CA THR A 67 25.92 18.32 -43.17
C THR A 67 26.98 17.57 -44.00
N PRO A 68 26.79 16.27 -44.26
CA PRO A 68 26.77 15.87 -45.66
C PRO A 68 25.60 14.96 -46.04
N SER A 69 25.26 15.08 -47.31
CA SER A 69 24.16 14.46 -48.06
C SER A 69 24.53 13.08 -48.60
N SER A 70 23.48 12.36 -49.05
CA SER A 70 23.45 11.25 -50.02
C SER A 70 23.75 9.87 -49.43
N GLN A 71 22.92 8.84 -49.65
CA GLN A 71 22.58 8.30 -50.97
C GLN A 71 21.36 7.37 -50.88
N ALA A 72 20.39 7.57 -51.78
CA ALA A 72 19.29 6.64 -52.04
C ALA A 72 19.74 5.56 -53.02
N SER A 73 19.37 4.30 -52.78
CA SER A 73 19.39 3.20 -53.77
C SER A 73 18.47 2.07 -53.30
N ASN A 74 17.24 2.04 -53.83
CA ASN A 74 16.44 0.82 -54.00
C ASN A 74 16.82 0.24 -55.38
N PRO A 75 16.83 -1.10 -55.60
CA PRO A 75 15.55 -1.76 -55.88
C PRO A 75 15.42 -3.24 -55.45
N SER A 76 14.14 -3.66 -55.47
CA SER A 76 13.63 -4.99 -55.80
C SER A 76 13.32 -5.98 -54.68
N ALA A 77 12.03 -5.99 -54.35
CA ALA A 77 11.16 -7.13 -54.06
C ALA A 77 11.81 -8.50 -53.78
N SER A 78 11.58 -8.99 -52.55
CA SER A 78 11.20 -10.37 -52.28
C SER A 78 10.36 -10.41 -51.01
N THR A 79 9.24 -11.11 -51.11
CA THR A 79 8.26 -11.36 -50.05
C THR A 79 8.92 -12.01 -48.84
N GLU A 80 8.84 -11.39 -47.67
CA GLU A 80 9.14 -12.04 -46.40
C GLU A 80 7.96 -11.82 -45.44
N PRO A 81 7.42 -12.89 -44.83
CA PRO A 81 6.26 -12.78 -43.95
C PRO A 81 6.62 -11.99 -42.70
N ASN A 82 5.67 -11.19 -42.27
CA ASN A 82 5.63 -10.46 -41.01
C ASN A 82 6.18 -11.35 -39.88
N LYS A 83 7.41 -11.07 -39.41
CA LYS A 83 7.94 -11.63 -38.16
C LYS A 83 7.20 -10.93 -37.03
N THR A 84 6.00 -11.43 -36.76
CA THR A 84 5.35 -11.32 -35.45
C THR A 84 6.40 -11.60 -34.39
N GLU A 85 6.69 -10.60 -33.55
CA GLU A 85 7.32 -10.82 -32.27
C GLU A 85 6.40 -11.72 -31.45
N ASP A 86 6.71 -13.00 -31.56
CA ASP A 86 6.27 -14.07 -30.69
C ASP A 86 7.02 -13.89 -29.37
N THR A 87 6.48 -13.09 -28.46
CA THR A 87 6.86 -13.10 -27.05
C THR A 87 5.86 -13.95 -26.28
N SER A 88 5.98 -15.25 -26.51
CA SER A 88 5.88 -16.31 -25.50
C SER A 88 4.84 -16.08 -24.39
N SER A 89 3.59 -16.43 -24.67
CA SER A 89 2.67 -16.89 -23.63
C SER A 89 3.16 -18.26 -23.14
N THR A 90 4.24 -18.26 -22.37
CA THR A 90 4.62 -19.42 -21.56
C THR A 90 3.55 -19.54 -20.47
N ASP A 91 3.02 -20.75 -20.29
CA ASP A 91 2.04 -21.15 -19.27
C ASP A 91 2.61 -20.93 -17.85
N GLN A 92 2.82 -19.67 -17.46
CA GLN A 92 3.28 -19.30 -16.12
C GLN A 92 2.10 -19.42 -15.17
N ALA A 93 2.30 -20.22 -14.12
CA ALA A 93 1.35 -20.33 -13.01
C ALA A 93 0.94 -18.93 -12.52
N VAL A 94 -0.36 -18.74 -12.30
CA VAL A 94 -0.98 -17.48 -11.84
C VAL A 94 -0.27 -16.93 -10.61
N VAL A 95 0.13 -17.82 -9.70
CA VAL A 95 0.94 -17.52 -8.52
C VAL A 95 2.04 -18.57 -8.33
N PRO A 96 3.24 -18.20 -7.86
CA PRO A 96 4.30 -19.14 -7.52
C PRO A 96 3.87 -20.14 -6.43
N ALA A 97 4.27 -21.41 -6.55
CA ALA A 97 3.90 -22.44 -5.58
C ALA A 97 4.37 -22.14 -4.14
N GLY A 98 5.52 -21.47 -3.99
CA GLY A 98 6.02 -21.03 -2.67
C GLY A 98 5.11 -20.01 -1.99
N LEU A 99 4.36 -19.22 -2.77
CA LEU A 99 3.47 -18.18 -2.30
C LEU A 99 2.10 -18.71 -1.84
N VAL A 100 1.64 -19.83 -2.42
CA VAL A 100 0.33 -20.42 -2.09
C VAL A 100 0.31 -20.88 -0.62
N GLY A 101 -0.73 -20.49 0.11
CA GLY A 101 -0.93 -20.82 1.52
C GLY A 101 -1.41 -19.64 2.35
N THR A 102 -1.45 -19.84 3.66
CA THR A 102 -1.79 -18.79 4.63
C THR A 102 -0.54 -18.15 5.20
N TRP A 103 -0.52 -16.83 5.27
CA TRP A 103 0.54 -15.98 5.80
C TRP A 103 0.00 -15.19 6.98
N VAL A 104 0.71 -15.23 8.10
CA VAL A 104 0.28 -14.60 9.35
C VAL A 104 1.37 -13.69 9.90
N GLY A 105 0.96 -12.65 10.62
CA GLY A 105 1.89 -11.72 11.25
C GLY A 105 1.19 -10.49 11.80
N SER A 106 1.96 -9.41 11.95
CA SER A 106 1.48 -8.11 12.41
C SER A 106 2.20 -6.99 11.67
N SER A 107 1.70 -5.76 11.75
CA SER A 107 2.35 -4.59 11.17
C SER A 107 2.41 -3.46 12.19
N PRO A 108 3.10 -2.34 11.87
CA PRO A 108 3.01 -1.13 12.69
C PRO A 108 1.55 -0.69 12.94
N GLN A 109 0.66 -0.91 11.97
CA GLN A 109 -0.74 -0.45 11.99
C GLN A 109 -1.76 -1.52 12.43
N ALA A 110 -1.39 -2.81 12.42
CA ALA A 110 -2.29 -3.92 12.71
C ALA A 110 -1.72 -4.87 13.76
N ASP A 111 -2.57 -5.31 14.69
CA ASP A 111 -2.21 -6.29 15.73
C ASP A 111 -2.10 -7.70 15.16
N SER A 112 -2.95 -8.02 14.18
CA SER A 112 -2.91 -9.30 13.49
C SER A 112 -3.27 -9.16 12.02
N ILE A 113 -2.64 -10.01 11.22
CA ILE A 113 -2.82 -10.14 9.78
C ILE A 113 -2.90 -11.63 9.48
N LYS A 114 -3.88 -12.02 8.67
CA LYS A 114 -3.98 -13.35 8.05
C LYS A 114 -4.30 -13.17 6.57
N MET A 115 -3.39 -13.53 5.70
CA MET A 115 -3.53 -13.45 4.24
C MET A 115 -3.46 -14.86 3.66
N THR A 116 -4.51 -15.30 2.99
CA THR A 116 -4.56 -16.58 2.28
C THR A 116 -4.44 -16.32 0.79
N ILE A 117 -3.47 -16.99 0.15
CA ILE A 117 -3.25 -16.94 -1.30
C ILE A 117 -3.49 -18.32 -1.88
N GLU A 118 -4.42 -18.42 -2.81
CA GLU A 118 -4.75 -19.66 -3.51
C GLU A 118 -4.05 -19.76 -4.86
N ALA A 119 -3.88 -20.98 -5.38
CA ALA A 119 -3.16 -21.25 -6.63
C ALA A 119 -3.80 -20.61 -7.88
N ASN A 120 -5.11 -20.32 -7.81
CA ASN A 120 -5.87 -19.63 -8.86
C ASN A 120 -5.71 -18.10 -8.80
N GLY A 121 -4.91 -17.57 -7.87
CA GLY A 121 -4.70 -16.15 -7.69
C GLY A 121 -5.76 -15.45 -6.85
N ASP A 122 -6.66 -16.17 -6.19
CA ASP A 122 -7.58 -15.58 -5.21
C ASP A 122 -6.82 -15.30 -3.91
N ILE A 123 -6.94 -14.07 -3.43
CA ILE A 123 -6.33 -13.58 -2.20
C ILE A 123 -7.43 -13.12 -1.26
N THR A 124 -7.39 -13.61 -0.02
CA THR A 124 -8.23 -13.15 1.08
C THR A 124 -7.35 -12.66 2.21
N THR A 125 -7.55 -11.42 2.62
CA THR A 125 -6.80 -10.80 3.72
C THR A 125 -7.74 -10.37 4.82
N VAL A 126 -7.49 -10.87 6.02
CA VAL A 126 -8.14 -10.47 7.26
C VAL A 126 -7.13 -9.71 8.12
N VAL A 127 -7.46 -8.49 8.51
CA VAL A 127 -6.59 -7.61 9.29
C VAL A 127 -7.33 -7.13 10.53
N SER A 128 -6.66 -7.18 11.69
CA SER A 128 -7.11 -6.50 12.91
C SER A 128 -6.30 -5.21 13.10
N PHE A 129 -6.84 -4.07 12.68
CA PHE A 129 -6.18 -2.77 12.80
C PHE A 129 -6.20 -2.24 14.24
N LYS A 130 -5.13 -1.54 14.62
CA LYS A 130 -4.99 -0.90 15.93
C LYS A 130 -5.89 0.33 16.03
N ASN A 131 -6.44 0.56 17.22
CA ASN A 131 -7.20 1.78 17.56
C ASN A 131 -8.45 2.02 16.67
N ASP A 132 -8.97 0.98 16.03
CA ASP A 132 -10.22 1.02 15.27
C ASP A 132 -11.35 0.42 16.13
N SER A 133 -12.54 1.03 16.07
CA SER A 133 -13.75 0.51 16.73
C SER A 133 -14.25 -0.79 16.10
N GLU A 134 -14.00 -0.96 14.80
CA GLU A 134 -14.22 -2.20 14.07
C GLU A 134 -12.85 -2.73 13.62
N PRO A 135 -12.09 -3.37 14.53
CA PRO A 135 -10.69 -3.66 14.28
C PRO A 135 -10.52 -4.63 13.11
N THR A 136 -11.45 -5.58 12.94
CA THR A 136 -11.33 -6.62 11.93
C THR A 136 -11.94 -6.21 10.60
N ARG A 137 -11.10 -6.15 9.56
CA ARG A 137 -11.50 -5.92 8.17
C ARG A 137 -11.11 -7.12 7.32
N THR A 138 -11.96 -7.45 6.35
CA THR A 138 -11.70 -8.50 5.37
C THR A 138 -11.74 -7.91 3.97
N ALA A 139 -10.70 -8.17 3.18
CA ALA A 139 -10.60 -7.78 1.78
C ALA A 139 -10.32 -9.02 0.93
N THR A 140 -10.89 -9.06 -0.27
CA THR A 140 -10.64 -10.12 -1.25
C THR A 140 -10.27 -9.50 -2.59
N TYR A 141 -9.37 -10.16 -3.31
CA TYR A 141 -8.96 -9.73 -4.65
C TYR A 141 -8.40 -10.92 -5.42
N THR A 142 -8.54 -10.90 -6.75
CA THR A 142 -7.93 -11.91 -7.62
C THR A 142 -6.83 -11.23 -8.43
N ALA A 143 -5.60 -11.74 -8.34
CA ALA A 143 -4.45 -11.18 -9.04
C ALA A 143 -3.42 -12.24 -9.41
N ARG A 144 -2.61 -11.95 -10.43
CA ARG A 144 -1.44 -12.73 -10.81
C ARG A 144 -0.19 -12.15 -10.18
N ALA A 145 0.71 -13.00 -9.70
CA ALA A 145 2.02 -12.57 -9.23
C ALA A 145 3.05 -12.70 -10.36
N ILE A 146 3.74 -11.60 -10.68
CA ILE A 146 4.76 -11.57 -11.72
C ILE A 146 6.12 -11.31 -11.07
N GLN A 147 7.10 -12.15 -11.41
CA GLN A 147 8.47 -12.00 -10.92
C GLN A 147 9.12 -10.80 -11.60
N ALA A 148 9.60 -9.85 -10.80
CA ALA A 148 10.35 -8.70 -11.29
C ALA A 148 11.84 -9.03 -11.42
N SER A 149 12.44 -9.48 -10.32
CA SER A 149 13.86 -9.81 -10.24
C SER A 149 14.13 -10.63 -8.97
N GLY A 150 14.90 -11.71 -9.08
CA GLY A 150 15.26 -12.53 -7.92
C GLY A 150 14.04 -12.97 -7.09
N ASN A 151 14.01 -12.57 -5.81
CA ASN A 151 12.92 -12.84 -4.86
C ASN A 151 11.83 -11.76 -4.84
N VAL A 152 11.89 -10.77 -5.73
CA VAL A 152 10.96 -9.63 -5.81
C VAL A 152 9.87 -9.90 -6.83
N TYR A 153 8.62 -9.70 -6.42
CA TYR A 153 7.41 -9.89 -7.22
C TYR A 153 6.50 -8.67 -7.12
N TYR A 154 5.66 -8.48 -8.14
CA TYR A 154 4.55 -7.55 -8.10
C TYR A 154 3.23 -8.24 -8.45
N TRP A 155 2.13 -7.70 -7.93
CA TRP A 155 0.80 -8.12 -8.31
C TRP A 155 0.36 -7.42 -9.61
N GLU A 156 -0.22 -8.18 -10.53
CA GLU A 156 -0.91 -7.68 -11.71
C GLU A 156 -2.25 -7.06 -11.26
N SER A 157 -2.19 -5.80 -10.83
CA SER A 157 -3.35 -4.98 -10.49
C SER A 157 -3.20 -3.57 -11.05
N GLU A 158 -4.32 -2.85 -11.12
CA GLU A 158 -4.38 -1.46 -11.59
C GLU A 158 -4.58 -0.49 -10.42
N GLY A 159 -3.61 0.41 -10.23
CA GLY A 159 -3.68 1.46 -9.23
C GLY A 159 -3.90 0.91 -7.82
N LEU A 160 -4.82 1.52 -7.07
CA LEU A 160 -5.16 1.12 -5.70
C LEU A 160 -6.25 0.04 -5.64
N ASN A 161 -6.73 -0.46 -6.78
CA ASN A 161 -7.73 -1.52 -6.76
C ASN A 161 -7.16 -2.79 -6.12
N GLY A 162 -7.86 -3.34 -5.13
CA GLY A 162 -7.40 -4.51 -4.38
C GLY A 162 -6.25 -4.25 -3.41
N ALA A 163 -5.80 -3.00 -3.21
CA ALA A 163 -4.66 -2.70 -2.33
C ALA A 163 -4.87 -3.22 -0.89
N ASP A 164 -6.10 -3.19 -0.38
CA ASP A 164 -6.43 -3.71 0.96
C ASP A 164 -6.21 -5.22 1.10
N ALA A 165 -6.35 -5.97 0.01
CA ALA A 165 -6.05 -7.41 -0.02
C ALA A 165 -4.56 -7.67 -0.27
N LEU A 166 -3.94 -6.90 -1.19
CA LEU A 166 -2.59 -7.15 -1.71
C LEU A 166 -1.47 -6.56 -0.83
N LEU A 167 -1.78 -5.56 0.00
CA LEU A 167 -0.87 -4.94 0.97
C LEU A 167 -1.46 -5.05 2.38
N PRO A 168 -1.41 -6.27 2.96
CA PRO A 168 -2.09 -6.55 4.20
C PRO A 168 -1.55 -5.68 5.34
N GLY A 169 -2.43 -5.05 6.11
CA GLY A 169 -2.03 -4.25 7.28
C GLY A 169 -1.40 -2.90 6.96
N ILE A 170 -1.52 -2.42 5.72
CA ILE A 170 -1.11 -1.08 5.30
C ILE A 170 -2.33 -0.24 4.95
N THR A 171 -2.42 0.95 5.56
CA THR A 171 -3.42 1.97 5.21
C THR A 171 -2.74 3.28 4.84
N GLY A 172 -3.52 4.28 4.37
CA GLY A 172 -3.02 5.63 4.16
C GLY A 172 -2.06 5.78 2.98
N LEU A 173 -2.23 4.98 1.93
CA LEU A 173 -1.34 4.94 0.75
C LEU A 173 -1.29 6.24 -0.08
N GLY A 174 -2.11 7.25 0.26
CA GLY A 174 -2.18 8.54 -0.43
C GLY A 174 -2.79 8.42 -1.83
N VAL A 175 -3.35 9.52 -2.33
CA VAL A 175 -3.95 9.59 -3.68
C VAL A 175 -3.62 10.92 -4.33
N ALA A 176 -2.56 10.98 -5.16
CA ALA A 176 -2.39 12.05 -6.14
C ALA A 176 -1.23 11.75 -7.11
N ASN A 177 -1.48 11.80 -8.41
CA ASN A 177 -0.49 11.97 -9.48
C ASN A 177 0.66 10.94 -9.57
N PHE A 178 0.49 9.72 -9.06
CA PHE A 178 1.43 8.62 -9.25
C PHE A 178 0.71 7.33 -9.66
N ARG A 179 1.45 6.43 -10.32
CA ARG A 179 1.06 5.03 -10.55
C ARG A 179 1.53 4.19 -9.38
N PHE A 180 0.73 3.20 -9.03
CA PHE A 180 0.97 2.35 -7.88
C PHE A 180 0.91 0.88 -8.30
N LYS A 181 1.80 0.07 -7.74
CA LYS A 181 1.76 -1.39 -7.88
C LYS A 181 2.12 -2.05 -6.56
N PRO A 182 1.21 -2.82 -5.96
CA PRO A 182 1.55 -3.61 -4.78
C PRO A 182 2.47 -4.77 -5.19
N GLY A 183 3.38 -5.13 -4.31
CA GLY A 183 4.30 -6.23 -4.52
C GLY A 183 4.77 -6.85 -3.21
N PHE A 184 5.68 -7.80 -3.32
CA PHE A 184 6.26 -8.47 -2.17
C PHE A 184 7.64 -9.03 -2.47
N ILE A 185 8.39 -9.27 -1.40
CA ILE A 185 9.60 -10.07 -1.42
C ILE A 185 9.25 -11.41 -0.78
N LEU A 186 9.63 -12.50 -1.46
CA LEU A 186 9.43 -13.87 -0.98
C LEU A 186 10.78 -14.52 -0.70
N GLU A 187 11.14 -14.64 0.58
CA GLU A 187 12.44 -15.14 1.01
C GLU A 187 12.30 -16.03 2.24
N GLU A 188 12.86 -17.24 2.20
CA GLU A 188 12.93 -18.16 3.36
C GLU A 188 11.60 -18.39 4.10
N GLY A 189 10.46 -18.39 3.41
CA GLY A 189 9.14 -18.56 4.04
C GLY A 189 8.60 -17.30 4.73
N HIS A 190 9.15 -16.14 4.37
CA HIS A 190 8.66 -14.81 4.72
C HIS A 190 8.06 -14.10 3.50
N TYR A 191 6.93 -13.43 3.72
CA TYR A 191 6.29 -12.51 2.79
C TYR A 191 6.47 -11.10 3.32
N THR A 192 7.32 -10.30 2.67
CA THR A 192 7.55 -8.89 3.02
C THR A 192 6.80 -8.01 2.03
N PRO A 193 5.74 -7.29 2.43
CA PRO A 193 5.00 -6.41 1.53
C PRO A 193 5.89 -5.25 1.08
N ILE A 194 5.79 -4.88 -0.20
CA ILE A 194 6.46 -3.72 -0.79
C ILE A 194 5.51 -2.99 -1.74
N ALA A 195 5.87 -1.78 -2.17
CA ALA A 195 5.13 -1.08 -3.22
C ALA A 195 6.07 -0.41 -4.21
N PHE A 196 5.71 -0.50 -5.49
CA PHE A 196 6.32 0.25 -6.57
C PHE A 196 5.48 1.50 -6.85
N THR A 197 6.16 2.63 -7.02
CA THR A 197 5.54 3.90 -7.36
C THR A 197 6.33 4.60 -8.45
N THR A 198 5.64 5.24 -9.37
CA THR A 198 6.26 6.01 -10.46
C THR A 198 5.31 7.13 -10.90
N ASP A 199 5.80 8.09 -11.68
CA ASP A 199 4.96 9.14 -12.23
C ASP A 199 3.97 8.58 -13.27
N ILE A 200 2.89 9.32 -13.54
CA ILE A 200 1.75 8.89 -14.38
C ILE A 200 2.16 8.47 -15.80
N ASN A 201 3.24 9.03 -16.33
CA ASN A 201 3.71 8.79 -17.70
C ASN A 201 5.04 8.04 -17.76
N THR A 202 5.43 7.43 -16.63
CA THR A 202 6.72 6.74 -16.50
C THR A 202 6.47 5.25 -16.30
N GLU A 203 7.38 4.43 -16.83
CA GLU A 203 7.40 3.01 -16.56
C GLU A 203 7.77 2.74 -15.09
N PHE A 204 7.43 1.55 -14.59
CA PHE A 204 7.85 1.15 -13.26
C PHE A 204 9.32 0.73 -13.30
N ASP A 205 10.13 1.31 -12.43
CA ASP A 205 11.45 0.75 -12.08
C ASP A 205 11.24 -0.31 -11.00
N TYR A 206 11.22 -1.58 -11.40
CA TYR A 206 11.04 -2.70 -10.46
C TYR A 206 12.28 -3.01 -9.60
N SER A 207 13.37 -2.26 -9.76
CA SER A 207 14.52 -2.32 -8.86
C SER A 207 14.39 -1.33 -7.70
N ASN A 208 13.46 -0.38 -7.79
CA ASN A 208 13.24 0.65 -6.79
C ASN A 208 11.83 0.53 -6.20
N TYR A 209 11.77 0.04 -4.96
CA TYR A 209 10.53 -0.18 -4.23
C TYR A 209 10.59 0.42 -2.84
N ARG A 210 9.41 0.71 -2.30
CA ARG A 210 9.24 1.01 -0.88
C ARG A 210 8.99 -0.27 -0.11
N ASP A 211 9.84 -0.57 0.85
CA ASP A 211 9.62 -1.59 1.87
C ASP A 211 8.78 -1.00 3.02
N PHE A 212 7.82 -1.76 3.54
CA PHE A 212 6.98 -1.37 4.67
C PHE A 212 7.53 -1.84 6.04
N HIS A 213 8.66 -2.53 6.05
CA HIS A 213 9.45 -2.91 7.21
C HIS A 213 8.75 -3.88 8.19
N PHE A 214 7.96 -4.81 7.64
CA PHE A 214 7.44 -5.97 8.38
C PHE A 214 7.29 -7.15 7.42
N SER A 215 7.24 -8.36 7.97
CA SER A 215 7.00 -9.57 7.18
C SER A 215 5.94 -10.45 7.84
N LEU A 216 5.30 -11.27 7.02
CA LEU A 216 4.41 -12.34 7.45
C LEU A 216 5.15 -13.67 7.30
N THR A 217 4.84 -14.63 8.16
CA THR A 217 5.36 -15.99 8.08
C THR A 217 4.27 -16.94 7.61
N LYS A 218 4.65 -17.98 6.89
CA LYS A 218 3.70 -19.02 6.50
C LYS A 218 3.15 -19.73 7.74
N GLU A 219 1.82 -19.87 7.80
CA GLU A 219 1.14 -20.66 8.83
C GLU A 219 1.52 -22.13 8.61
N GLN A 220 2.08 -22.78 9.65
CA GLN A 220 2.52 -24.18 9.62
C GLN A 220 1.35 -25.15 9.75
#